data_AF-A0AAV5EQR5-F1
#
_entry.id   AF-A0AAV5EQR5-F1
#
_cell.length_a   1.000
_cell.length_b   1.000
_cell.length_c   1.000
_cell.angle_alpha   90.00
_cell.angle_beta   90.00
_cell.angle_gamma   90.00
#
_symmetry.space_group_name_H-M   'P 1'
#
loop_
_entity.id
_entity.type
_entity.pdbx_description
1 polymer ?
#
loop_
_entity_poly.entity_id
_entity_poly.type
_entity_poly.pdbx_seq_one_letter_code
_entity_poly.pdbx_strand_id
1 'polypeptide(L)'
;MGCSEADLAPYVFQAVPLKTRKQRTVAQGTFDQSWPTDIQGGLCMIGLFEYFRLWDVLLEMHLSPMEDVHTWRFDSSGQFSSNSAYRAFNGAIPFEHGRRLWKSWAPHKCKVFLWLAIWNRRWTADRLAKQDLPHPSKCTLCDQEDEGVQHLLTTSVPENSGFISWNCLGSQTKRRVNMRYPLLSGGERLS
;
A
#
# COMPACT_ATOMS: atom_id res chain seq x y z
N MET A 1 -20.52 -14.17 -0.86
CA MET A 1 -19.52 -13.13 -1.16
C MET A 1 -19.16 -12.46 0.15
N GLY A 2 -17.91 -12.52 0.62
CA GLY A 2 -17.50 -11.69 1.76
C GLY A 2 -16.90 -10.40 1.24
N CYS A 3 -17.60 -9.28 1.46
CA CYS A 3 -17.08 -7.93 1.29
C CYS A 3 -16.74 -7.40 2.68
N SER A 4 -15.73 -6.53 2.80
CA SER A 4 -15.47 -5.89 4.09
C SER A 4 -16.58 -4.88 4.42
N GLU A 5 -16.78 -4.59 5.70
CA GLU A 5 -17.76 -3.57 6.13
C GLU A 5 -17.46 -2.20 5.49
N ALA A 6 -16.18 -1.87 5.32
CA ALA A 6 -15.74 -0.65 4.65
C ALA A 6 -16.09 -0.60 3.16
N ASP A 7 -16.19 -1.76 2.50
CA ASP A 7 -16.62 -1.85 1.10
C ASP A 7 -18.15 -1.86 0.96
N LEU A 8 -18.85 -2.41 1.97
CA LEU A 8 -20.30 -2.54 1.96
C LEU A 8 -21.02 -1.24 2.34
N ALA A 9 -20.46 -0.52 3.32
CA ALA A 9 -21.07 0.64 3.95
C ALA A 9 -20.00 1.71 4.33
N PRO A 10 -19.32 2.32 3.35
CA PRO A 10 -18.24 3.27 3.60
C PRO A 10 -18.62 4.50 4.43
N TYR A 11 -19.83 5.05 4.28
CA TYR A 11 -20.26 6.23 5.04
C TYR A 11 -20.59 5.86 6.49
N VAL A 12 -21.23 4.71 6.71
CA VAL A 12 -21.45 4.17 8.07
C VAL A 12 -20.11 3.87 8.73
N PHE A 13 -19.20 3.21 8.02
CA PHE A 13 -17.87 2.90 8.51
C PHE A 13 -17.11 4.17 8.90
N GLN A 14 -17.19 5.24 8.11
CA GLN A 14 -16.55 6.53 8.42
C GLN A 14 -17.13 7.20 9.67
N ALA A 15 -18.44 7.04 9.92
CA ALA A 15 -19.12 7.61 11.08
C ALA A 15 -18.77 6.92 12.41
N VAL A 16 -18.23 5.70 12.39
CA VAL A 16 -17.78 5.00 13.61
C VAL A 16 -16.38 5.49 14.02
N PRO A 17 -16.09 5.82 15.29
CA PRO A 17 -14.75 6.24 15.71
C PRO A 17 -13.67 5.16 15.51
N LEU A 18 -12.46 5.58 15.14
CA LEU A 18 -11.32 4.66 14.95
C LEU A 18 -11.02 3.79 16.17
N LYS A 19 -11.23 4.31 17.38
CA LYS A 19 -11.04 3.55 18.63
C LYS A 19 -11.99 2.35 18.69
N THR A 20 -13.27 2.58 18.39
CA THR A 20 -14.30 1.54 18.37
C THR A 20 -14.01 0.49 17.31
N ARG A 21 -13.64 0.92 16.09
CA ARG A 21 -13.28 -0.01 14.99
C ARG A 21 -12.11 -0.94 15.31
N LYS A 22 -11.18 -0.51 16.18
CA LYS A 22 -9.98 -1.31 16.55
C LYS A 22 -10.21 -2.24 17.74
N GLN A 23 -11.13 -1.89 18.63
CA GLN A 23 -11.31 -2.58 19.91
C GLN A 23 -12.51 -3.52 19.91
N ARG A 24 -13.55 -3.17 19.15
CA ARG A 24 -14.80 -3.90 19.15
C ARG A 24 -14.80 -4.96 18.06
N THR A 25 -15.16 -6.19 18.43
CA THR A 25 -15.37 -7.26 17.45
C THR A 25 -16.79 -7.20 16.90
N VAL A 26 -17.01 -7.77 15.70
CA VAL A 26 -18.36 -7.88 15.12
C VAL A 26 -19.30 -8.60 16.09
N ALA A 27 -18.84 -9.66 16.75
CA ALA A 27 -19.63 -10.38 17.75
C ALA A 27 -20.10 -9.49 18.92
N GLN A 28 -19.23 -8.60 19.41
CA GLN A 28 -19.61 -7.64 20.46
C GLN A 28 -20.56 -6.53 19.96
N GLY A 29 -20.48 -6.16 18.68
CA GLY A 29 -21.39 -5.18 18.07
C GLY A 29 -22.79 -5.76 17.77
N THR A 30 -22.84 -7.00 17.32
CA THR A 30 -24.10 -7.71 17.03
C THR A 30 -24.81 -8.11 18.32
N PHE A 31 -24.07 -8.39 19.41
CA PHE A 31 -24.67 -8.67 20.71
C PHE A 31 -25.54 -7.50 21.18
N ASP A 32 -26.81 -7.81 21.46
CA ASP A 32 -27.83 -6.85 21.91
C ASP A 32 -28.06 -5.66 20.95
N GLN A 33 -27.80 -5.85 19.64
CA GLN A 33 -27.95 -4.81 18.61
C GLN A 33 -27.29 -3.47 19.00
N SER A 34 -26.13 -3.54 19.65
CA SER A 34 -25.50 -2.37 20.26
C SER A 34 -24.61 -1.58 19.29
N TRP A 35 -24.28 -2.14 18.13
CA TRP A 35 -23.49 -1.47 17.09
C TRP A 35 -24.03 -0.11 16.57
N PRO A 36 -25.34 0.19 16.49
CA PRO A 36 -25.81 1.50 16.05
C PRO A 36 -25.39 2.63 16.99
N THR A 37 -25.15 2.32 18.27
CA THR A 37 -24.66 3.29 19.25
C THR A 37 -23.21 3.72 18.99
N ASP A 38 -22.48 2.94 18.20
CA ASP A 38 -21.10 3.24 17.82
C ASP A 38 -21.01 4.29 16.69
N ILE A 39 -22.12 4.58 16.01
CA ILE A 39 -22.20 5.56 14.93
C ILE A 39 -22.26 6.96 15.55
N GLN A 40 -21.29 7.81 15.24
CA GLN A 40 -21.25 9.19 15.73
C GLN A 40 -21.60 10.19 14.62
N GLY A 41 -22.40 11.19 15.01
CA GLY A 41 -22.89 12.21 14.08
C GLY A 41 -24.12 11.75 13.28
N GLY A 42 -24.54 12.60 12.34
CA GLY A 42 -25.65 12.28 11.44
C GLY A 42 -25.17 11.56 10.19
N LEU A 43 -25.90 10.53 9.77
CA LEU A 43 -25.71 9.91 8.46
C LEU A 43 -26.41 10.76 7.39
N CYS A 44 -25.76 10.93 6.24
CA CYS A 44 -26.43 11.46 5.06
C CYS A 44 -27.42 10.42 4.51
N MET A 45 -28.26 10.80 3.54
CA MET A 45 -29.22 9.89 2.92
C MET A 45 -28.56 8.60 2.38
N ILE A 46 -27.36 8.70 1.81
CA ILE A 46 -26.60 7.54 1.33
C ILE A 46 -26.18 6.66 2.51
N GLY A 47 -25.65 7.26 3.59
CA GLY A 47 -25.30 6.55 4.81
C GLY A 47 -26.49 5.84 5.46
N LEU A 48 -27.70 6.39 5.37
CA LEU A 48 -28.92 5.72 5.84
C LEU A 48 -29.26 4.47 5.01
N PHE A 49 -29.13 4.52 3.68
CA PHE A 49 -29.30 3.32 2.84
C PHE A 49 -28.26 2.25 3.16
N GLU A 50 -27.00 2.66 3.37
CA GLU A 50 -25.94 1.75 3.79
C GLU A 50 -26.21 1.14 5.17
N TYR A 51 -26.74 1.94 6.11
CA TYR A 51 -27.15 1.46 7.42
C TYR A 51 -28.21 0.35 7.32
N PHE A 52 -29.28 0.56 6.55
CA PHE A 52 -30.32 -0.46 6.36
C PHE A 52 -29.77 -1.71 5.70
N ARG A 53 -28.92 -1.55 4.69
CA ARG A 53 -28.28 -2.68 4.03
C ARG A 53 -27.39 -3.48 4.99
N LEU A 54 -26.64 -2.80 5.84
CA LEU A 54 -25.82 -3.43 6.87
C LEU A 54 -26.70 -4.14 7.90
N TRP A 55 -27.81 -3.52 8.31
CA TRP A 55 -28.78 -4.09 9.22
C TRP A 55 -29.36 -5.41 8.70
N ASP A 56 -29.79 -5.45 7.43
CA ASP A 56 -30.33 -6.66 6.80
C ASP A 56 -29.29 -7.79 6.76
N VAL A 57 -28.05 -7.47 6.40
CA VAL A 57 -26.95 -8.46 6.37
C VAL A 57 -26.61 -8.99 7.77
N LEU A 58 -26.62 -8.12 8.79
CA LEU A 58 -26.35 -8.52 10.17
C LEU A 58 -27.49 -9.35 10.78
N LEU A 59 -28.74 -9.15 10.35
CA LEU A 59 -29.89 -9.96 10.79
C LEU A 59 -29.81 -11.41 10.29
N GLU A 60 -29.28 -11.63 9.09
CA GLU A 60 -29.12 -12.97 8.52
C GLU A 60 -27.85 -13.69 9.00
N MET A 61 -26.99 -13.00 9.74
CA MET A 61 -25.68 -13.52 10.15
C MET A 61 -25.77 -14.37 11.42
N HIS A 62 -25.46 -15.66 11.29
CA HIS A 62 -25.29 -16.55 12.44
C HIS A 62 -23.82 -16.62 12.86
N LEU A 63 -23.49 -15.99 13.98
CA LEU A 63 -22.17 -16.10 14.59
C LEU A 63 -22.02 -17.43 15.34
N SER A 64 -20.90 -18.10 15.11
CA SER A 64 -20.49 -19.29 15.88
C SER A 64 -19.51 -18.87 16.97
N PRO A 65 -19.49 -19.55 18.14
CA PRO A 65 -18.46 -19.31 19.17
C PRO A 65 -17.07 -19.84 18.78
N MET A 66 -16.94 -20.49 17.62
CA MET A 66 -15.67 -21.02 17.12
C MET A 66 -14.78 -19.89 16.59
N GLU A 67 -13.45 -20.05 16.69
CA GLU A 67 -12.51 -19.07 16.17
C GLU A 67 -12.68 -18.88 14.65
N ASP A 68 -12.48 -17.63 14.19
CA ASP A 68 -12.55 -17.28 12.78
C ASP A 68 -11.45 -17.99 11.98
N VAL A 69 -11.86 -18.69 10.92
CA VAL A 69 -10.94 -19.40 10.03
C VAL A 69 -10.71 -18.60 8.75
N HIS A 70 -9.46 -18.18 8.52
CA HIS A 70 -9.07 -17.57 7.25
C HIS A 70 -9.14 -18.61 6.13
N THR A 71 -10.09 -18.44 5.21
CA THR A 71 -10.28 -19.33 4.06
C THR A 71 -9.80 -18.64 2.78
N TRP A 72 -8.78 -19.21 2.14
CA TRP A 72 -8.27 -18.77 0.86
C TRP A 72 -9.19 -19.22 -0.29
N ARG A 73 -9.85 -18.27 -0.95
CA ARG A 73 -10.89 -18.55 -1.95
C ARG A 73 -10.39 -19.01 -3.32
N PHE A 74 -9.11 -18.80 -3.62
CA PHE A 74 -8.55 -19.09 -4.94
C PHE A 74 -7.90 -20.48 -5.01
N ASP A 75 -8.16 -21.34 -4.03
CA ASP A 75 -7.77 -22.75 -4.06
C ASP A 75 -8.86 -23.61 -3.41
N SER A 76 -9.08 -24.82 -3.94
CA SER A 76 -10.11 -25.72 -3.42
C SER A 76 -9.78 -26.26 -2.03
N SER A 77 -8.51 -26.22 -1.63
CA SER A 77 -8.07 -26.59 -0.27
C SER A 77 -8.51 -25.59 0.80
N GLY A 78 -8.90 -24.37 0.41
CA GLY A 78 -9.17 -23.28 1.34
C GLY A 78 -7.92 -22.74 2.04
N GLN A 79 -6.73 -23.27 1.74
CA GLN A 79 -5.48 -22.85 2.37
C GLN A 79 -4.69 -21.88 1.49
N PHE A 80 -4.09 -20.90 2.15
CA PHE A 80 -3.20 -19.96 1.48
C PHE A 80 -1.88 -20.64 1.12
N SER A 81 -1.43 -20.46 -0.12
CA SER A 81 -0.06 -20.78 -0.52
C SER A 81 0.48 -19.71 -1.48
N SER A 82 1.79 -19.49 -1.47
CA SER A 82 2.41 -18.56 -2.43
C SER A 82 2.15 -18.97 -3.89
N ASN A 83 2.01 -20.27 -4.16
CA ASN A 83 1.71 -20.79 -5.50
C ASN A 83 0.27 -20.48 -5.93
N SER A 84 -0.72 -20.72 -5.06
CA SER A 84 -2.13 -20.40 -5.34
C SER A 84 -2.35 -18.89 -5.46
N ALA A 85 -1.69 -18.09 -4.62
CA ALA A 85 -1.68 -16.63 -4.74
C ALA A 85 -1.05 -16.17 -6.07
N TYR A 86 0.11 -16.71 -6.44
CA TYR A 86 0.73 -16.37 -7.71
C TYR A 86 -0.18 -16.72 -8.89
N ARG A 87 -0.80 -17.90 -8.90
CA ARG A 87 -1.75 -18.30 -9.95
C ARG A 87 -2.97 -17.39 -10.01
N ALA A 88 -3.54 -17.01 -8.86
CA ALA A 88 -4.70 -16.14 -8.79
C ALA A 88 -4.43 -14.72 -9.33
N PHE A 89 -3.21 -14.20 -9.09
CA PHE A 89 -2.85 -12.83 -9.46
C PHE A 89 -1.95 -12.74 -10.70
N ASN A 90 -1.53 -13.86 -11.28
CA ASN A 90 -0.71 -13.87 -12.49
C ASN A 90 -1.53 -13.29 -13.66
N GLY A 91 -1.11 -12.13 -14.16
CA GLY A 91 -1.83 -11.41 -15.21
C GLY A 91 -2.92 -10.45 -14.73
N ALA A 92 -3.21 -10.37 -13.42
CA ALA A 92 -4.17 -9.42 -12.86
C ALA A 92 -3.72 -7.95 -13.01
N ILE A 93 -2.41 -7.73 -13.18
CA ILE A 93 -1.84 -6.42 -13.49
C ILE A 93 -1.30 -6.48 -14.92
N PRO A 94 -2.04 -5.95 -15.91
CA PRO A 94 -1.55 -5.88 -17.29
C PRO A 94 -0.47 -4.80 -17.37
N PHE A 95 0.77 -5.15 -17.03
CA PHE A 95 1.91 -4.28 -17.24
C PHE A 95 2.65 -4.69 -18.52
N GLU A 96 2.08 -4.31 -19.66
CA GLU A 96 2.59 -4.67 -20.99
C GLU A 96 4.05 -4.26 -21.21
N HIS A 97 4.42 -3.09 -20.68
CA HIS A 97 5.77 -2.53 -20.77
C HIS A 97 6.81 -3.36 -20.00
N GLY A 98 6.40 -4.07 -18.93
CA GLY A 98 7.29 -4.90 -18.12
C GLY A 98 7.85 -6.09 -18.87
N ARG A 99 7.02 -6.72 -19.72
CA ARG A 99 7.46 -7.84 -20.55
C ARG A 99 8.57 -7.39 -21.52
N ARG A 100 8.44 -6.22 -22.13
CA ARG A 100 9.45 -5.65 -23.03
C ARG A 100 10.73 -5.28 -22.28
N LEU A 101 10.59 -4.66 -21.10
CA LEU A 101 11.72 -4.30 -20.25
C LEU A 101 12.57 -5.51 -19.88
N TRP A 102 11.94 -6.58 -19.41
CA TRP A 102 12.64 -7.78 -18.96
C TRP A 102 13.23 -8.61 -20.12
N LYS A 103 12.63 -8.54 -21.32
CA LYS A 103 13.16 -9.15 -22.56
C LYS A 103 14.30 -8.38 -23.23
N SER A 104 14.58 -7.14 -22.82
CA SER A 104 15.66 -6.34 -23.42
C SER A 104 17.05 -6.93 -23.17
N TRP A 105 18.05 -6.56 -23.98
CA TRP A 105 19.47 -6.90 -23.75
C TRP A 105 20.15 -6.04 -22.68
N ALA A 106 19.40 -5.15 -22.03
CA ALA A 106 19.96 -4.24 -21.03
C ALA A 106 20.52 -5.02 -19.82
N PRO A 107 21.62 -4.54 -19.20
CA PRO A 107 22.12 -5.10 -17.95
C PRO A 107 21.04 -5.12 -16.86
N HIS A 108 21.09 -6.11 -15.97
CA HIS A 108 20.09 -6.30 -14.92
C HIS A 108 19.87 -5.05 -14.06
N LYS A 109 20.94 -4.30 -13.76
CA LYS A 109 20.88 -3.03 -13.02
C LYS A 109 19.99 -1.98 -13.72
N CYS A 110 20.06 -1.90 -15.05
CA CYS A 110 19.25 -0.99 -15.85
C CYS A 110 17.78 -1.41 -15.86
N LYS A 111 17.51 -2.71 -15.98
CA LYS A 111 16.15 -3.26 -15.94
C LYS A 111 15.49 -2.99 -14.59
N VAL A 112 16.18 -3.25 -13.49
CA VAL A 112 15.70 -2.94 -12.14
C VAL A 112 15.48 -1.43 -11.96
N PHE A 113 16.40 -0.60 -12.48
CA PHE A 113 16.25 0.85 -12.44
C PHE A 113 14.97 1.32 -13.15
N LEU A 114 14.80 0.92 -14.41
CA LEU A 114 13.64 1.28 -15.22
C LEU A 114 12.34 0.70 -14.66
N TRP A 115 12.37 -0.52 -14.13
CA TRP A 115 11.21 -1.13 -13.46
C TRP A 115 10.77 -0.25 -12.30
N LEU A 116 11.68 0.11 -11.39
CA LEU A 116 11.37 0.99 -10.27
C LEU A 116 10.91 2.37 -10.74
N ALA A 117 11.51 2.92 -11.80
CA ALA A 117 11.14 4.21 -12.36
C ALA A 117 9.71 4.20 -12.93
N ILE A 118 9.32 3.15 -13.68
CA ILE A 118 7.97 3.06 -14.25
C ILE A 118 6.91 2.93 -13.15
N TRP A 119 7.22 2.23 -12.06
CA TRP A 119 6.35 2.16 -10.89
C TRP A 119 6.41 3.42 -10.01
N ASN A 120 7.17 4.43 -10.45
CA ASN A 120 7.53 5.63 -9.71
C ASN A 120 8.18 5.31 -8.33
N ARG A 121 8.59 4.06 -8.06
CA ARG A 121 9.13 3.59 -6.76
C ARG A 121 10.58 4.04 -6.48
N ARG A 122 11.02 5.12 -7.12
CA ARG A 122 12.31 5.78 -6.86
C ARG A 122 12.11 6.89 -5.84
N TRP A 123 13.11 7.12 -5.00
CA TRP A 123 13.17 8.28 -4.11
C TRP A 123 13.58 9.49 -4.95
N THR A 124 12.62 10.09 -5.63
CA THR A 124 12.76 11.37 -6.33
C THR A 124 12.30 12.50 -5.39
N ALA A 125 12.81 13.72 -5.59
CA ALA A 125 12.51 14.85 -4.70
C ALA A 125 10.99 15.14 -4.61
N ASP A 126 10.24 14.90 -5.70
CA ASP A 126 8.78 14.99 -5.74
C ASP A 126 8.07 14.05 -4.73
N ARG A 127 8.62 12.85 -4.49
CA ARG A 127 8.08 11.89 -3.53
C ARG A 127 8.49 12.19 -2.10
N LEU A 128 9.69 12.71 -1.91
CA LEU A 128 10.13 13.22 -0.60
C LEU A 128 9.25 14.41 -0.18
N ALA A 129 8.95 15.31 -1.11
CA ALA A 129 8.06 16.45 -0.88
C ALA A 129 6.65 16.00 -0.47
N LYS A 130 6.09 14.99 -1.14
CA LYS A 130 4.78 14.42 -0.79
C LYS A 130 4.74 13.70 0.57
N GLN A 131 5.89 13.35 1.12
CA GLN A 131 6.03 12.69 2.42
C GLN A 131 6.57 13.63 3.51
N ASP A 132 6.62 14.95 3.23
CA ASP A 132 7.19 15.97 4.13
C ASP A 132 8.62 15.67 4.61
N LEU A 133 9.38 14.94 3.79
CA LEU A 133 10.79 14.63 4.08
C LEU A 133 11.71 15.71 3.52
N PRO A 134 12.88 15.97 4.14
CA PRO A 134 13.85 16.93 3.64
C PRO A 134 14.26 16.58 2.21
N HIS A 135 14.08 17.54 1.30
CA HIS A 135 14.38 17.36 -0.12
C HIS A 135 15.01 18.63 -0.69
N PRO A 136 15.91 18.49 -1.68
CA PRO A 136 16.40 19.64 -2.43
C PRO A 136 15.26 20.24 -3.26
N SER A 137 15.20 21.57 -3.34
CA SER A 137 14.18 22.29 -4.11
C SER A 137 14.37 22.18 -5.63
N LYS A 138 15.50 21.63 -6.09
CA LYS A 138 15.83 21.44 -7.51
C LYS A 138 16.56 20.12 -7.72
N CYS A 139 16.49 19.61 -8.95
CA CYS A 139 17.20 18.41 -9.37
C CYS A 139 18.70 18.57 -9.22
N THR A 140 19.31 17.65 -8.47
CA THR A 140 20.77 17.67 -8.20
C THR A 140 21.65 17.40 -9.43
N LEU A 141 21.06 16.98 -10.56
CA LEU A 141 21.78 16.67 -11.80
C LEU A 141 21.78 17.83 -12.80
N CYS A 142 20.72 18.63 -12.86
CA CYS A 142 20.63 19.75 -13.82
C CYS A 142 20.55 21.13 -13.15
N ASP A 143 20.19 21.20 -11.87
CA ASP A 143 19.98 22.42 -11.07
C ASP A 143 18.97 23.45 -11.67
N GLN A 144 18.16 23.01 -12.64
CA GLN A 144 17.25 23.86 -13.41
C GLN A 144 15.77 23.58 -13.11
N GLU A 145 15.36 22.31 -13.02
CA GLU A 145 13.96 21.90 -12.84
C GLU A 145 13.78 21.03 -11.59
N ASP A 146 12.52 20.84 -11.17
CA ASP A 146 12.15 19.94 -10.09
C ASP A 146 12.47 18.47 -10.44
N GLU A 147 12.98 17.72 -9.47
CA GLU A 147 13.39 16.33 -9.68
C GLU A 147 12.18 15.39 -9.72
N GLY A 148 11.63 15.18 -10.92
CA GLY A 148 10.66 14.12 -11.22
C GLY A 148 11.29 12.94 -11.98
N VAL A 149 10.65 11.77 -11.93
CA VAL A 149 11.13 10.57 -12.66
C VAL A 149 11.28 10.82 -14.17
N GLN A 150 10.37 11.60 -14.78
CA GLN A 150 10.46 11.95 -16.19
C GLN A 150 11.66 12.86 -16.46
N HIS A 151 11.88 13.88 -15.63
CA HIS A 151 13.04 14.77 -15.72
C HIS A 151 14.37 14.00 -15.58
N LEU A 152 14.43 13.04 -14.65
CA LEU A 152 15.56 12.12 -14.45
C LEU A 152 15.82 11.16 -15.63
N LEU A 153 14.78 10.82 -16.39
CA LEU A 153 14.86 9.89 -17.52
C LEU A 153 15.07 10.58 -18.87
N THR A 154 14.66 11.85 -19.01
CA THR A 154 14.56 12.53 -20.31
C THR A 154 15.44 13.76 -20.43
N THR A 155 15.70 14.50 -19.33
CA THR A 155 16.18 15.89 -19.42
C THR A 155 17.58 16.11 -18.83
N SER A 156 18.17 15.14 -18.13
CA SER A 156 19.54 15.29 -17.61
C SER A 156 20.58 15.01 -18.72
N VAL A 157 20.70 15.92 -19.69
CA VAL A 157 21.85 16.00 -20.60
C VAL A 157 22.50 17.38 -20.39
N PRO A 158 23.67 17.47 -19.74
CA PRO A 158 24.52 18.63 -19.95
C PRO A 158 25.04 18.55 -21.39
N GLU A 159 25.01 19.66 -22.12
CA GLU A 159 25.74 19.84 -23.37
C GLU A 159 27.25 19.71 -23.11
N ASN A 160 27.75 18.48 -22.98
CA ASN A 160 29.02 18.04 -23.53
C ASN A 160 29.24 16.56 -23.21
N SER A 161 29.33 15.78 -24.30
CA SER A 161 29.95 14.45 -24.39
C SER A 161 29.19 13.30 -23.71
N GLY A 162 28.93 12.28 -24.52
CA GLY A 162 28.19 11.07 -24.15
C GLY A 162 28.79 10.31 -22.97
N PHE A 163 27.97 9.39 -22.47
CA PHE A 163 28.18 8.57 -21.28
C PHE A 163 27.76 9.26 -19.98
N ILE A 164 26.52 9.02 -19.56
CA ILE A 164 26.15 9.13 -18.14
C ILE A 164 27.09 8.18 -17.39
N SER A 165 28.13 8.75 -16.79
CA SER A 165 29.05 8.03 -15.94
C SER A 165 28.26 7.46 -14.77
N TRP A 166 28.17 6.13 -14.71
CA TRP A 166 27.53 5.35 -13.63
C TRP A 166 28.04 5.73 -12.23
N ASN A 167 29.14 6.48 -12.12
CA ASN A 167 29.68 6.96 -10.87
C ASN A 167 28.77 7.96 -10.15
N CYS A 168 27.99 8.81 -10.84
CA CYS A 168 27.13 9.80 -10.18
C CYS A 168 25.92 9.17 -9.46
N LEU A 169 25.30 8.13 -10.03
CA LEU A 169 24.24 7.35 -9.36
C LEU A 169 24.78 6.40 -8.27
N GLY A 170 26.03 5.96 -8.41
CA GLY A 170 26.75 5.21 -7.37
C GLY A 170 27.07 6.04 -6.12
N SER A 171 27.25 7.36 -6.25
CA SER A 171 27.47 8.27 -5.13
C SER A 171 26.19 8.56 -4.32
N GLN A 172 25.02 8.59 -4.95
CA GLN A 172 23.76 8.76 -4.20
C GLN A 172 23.36 7.51 -3.39
N THR A 173 23.71 6.31 -3.87
CA THR A 173 23.53 5.06 -3.09
C THR A 173 24.56 4.89 -1.97
N LYS A 174 25.66 5.65 -1.98
CA LYS A 174 26.66 5.69 -0.91
C LYS A 174 26.35 6.70 0.21
N ARG A 175 25.32 7.53 0.08
CA ARG A 175 24.65 8.10 1.26
C ARG A 175 23.84 6.98 1.93
N ARG A 176 24.57 6.01 2.51
CA ARG A 176 24.05 5.21 3.63
C ARG A 176 23.55 6.21 4.64
N VAL A 177 22.23 6.40 4.68
CA VAL A 177 21.57 6.85 5.88
C VAL A 177 21.95 5.81 6.93
N ASN A 178 22.88 6.21 7.80
CA ASN A 178 23.28 5.51 8.99
C ASN A 178 22.12 5.62 9.99
N MET A 179 20.96 5.05 9.65
CA MET A 179 19.87 4.84 10.60
C MET A 179 20.12 3.49 11.27
N ARG A 180 20.90 3.53 12.36
CA ARG A 180 20.74 2.54 13.42
C ARG A 180 19.30 2.66 13.90
N TYR A 181 18.48 1.64 13.65
CA TYR A 181 17.20 1.50 14.32
C TYR A 181 17.46 1.30 15.82
N PRO A 182 16.80 2.04 16.72
CA PRO A 182 16.72 1.61 18.11
C PRO A 182 15.83 0.36 18.13
N LEU A 183 16.45 -0.79 18.38
CA LEU A 183 15.73 -1.98 18.80
C LEU A 183 15.07 -1.66 20.15
N LEU A 184 13.75 -1.45 20.13
CA LEU A 184 12.93 -1.58 21.32
C LEU A 184 12.85 -3.07 21.68
N SER A 185 13.83 -3.56 22.43
CA SER A 185 13.74 -4.82 23.16
C SER A 185 13.33 -4.53 24.60
N GLY A 186 12.02 -4.47 24.84
CA GLY A 186 11.46 -4.70 26.16
C GLY A 186 11.26 -6.21 26.34
N GLY A 187 12.07 -6.82 27.21
CA GLY A 187 12.05 -8.26 27.47
C GLY A 187 12.85 -8.59 28.71
N GLU A 188 12.51 -7.97 29.85
CA GLU A 188 12.99 -8.37 31.16
C GLU A 188 12.23 -9.61 31.66
N ARG A 189 12.97 -10.72 31.78
CA ARG A 189 12.84 -11.78 32.81
C ARG A 189 13.98 -12.77 32.50
N LEU A 190 14.82 -13.19 33.44
CA LEU A 190 14.51 -13.89 34.68
C LEU A 190 15.72 -13.83 35.65
N SER A 191 15.39 -13.99 36.93
CA SER A 191 16.13 -14.65 38.03
C SER A 191 17.45 -15.35 37.70
#